data_AF-A0A923HVN6-F1
#
_entry.id   AF-A0A923HVN6-F1
#
_cell.length_a   1.000
_cell.length_b   1.000
_cell.length_c   1.000
_cell.angle_alpha   90.00
_cell.angle_beta   90.00
_cell.angle_gamma   90.00
#
_symmetry.space_group_name_H-M   'P 1'
#
loop_
_entity.id
_entity.type
_entity.pdbx_description
1 polymer ?
#
loop_
_entity_poly.entity_id
_entity_poly.type
_entity_poly.pdbx_seq_one_letter_code
_entity_poly.pdbx_strand_id
1 'polypeptide(L)'
;MKKKALVLCLIVLSLFSVTACSSNSDASSNPLNLEKANRYELLIGLNDATTGKQILETETAKEAIKKTILESVSGVTITISNGSYYVGALIVDENTINCIIYGADDEAINKIVQEINSQLNLTVLVAKSTSEYRLIKP
;
A
#
# COMPACT_ATOMS: atom_id res chain seq x y z
N MET A 1 49.85 -35.08 28.29
CA MET A 1 49.21 -35.02 26.94
C MET A 1 47.68 -35.14 26.98
N LYS A 2 47.11 -36.02 27.82
CA LYS A 2 45.65 -36.26 27.92
C LYS A 2 44.78 -35.04 28.27
N LYS A 3 45.23 -34.16 29.18
CA LYS A 3 44.47 -32.94 29.59
C LYS A 3 44.40 -31.87 28.48
N LYS A 4 45.47 -31.71 27.69
CA LYS A 4 45.50 -30.75 26.57
C LYS A 4 44.64 -31.22 25.40
N ALA A 5 44.61 -32.53 25.14
CA ALA A 5 43.72 -33.13 24.15
C ALA A 5 42.24 -33.00 24.55
N LEU A 6 41.92 -33.16 25.83
CA LEU A 6 40.55 -33.03 26.35
C LEU A 6 40.02 -31.59 26.26
N VAL A 7 40.87 -30.60 26.55
CA VAL A 7 40.51 -29.17 26.38
C VAL A 7 40.31 -28.82 24.91
N LEU A 8 41.17 -29.31 24.01
CA LEU A 8 41.01 -29.09 22.57
C LEU A 8 39.71 -29.71 22.04
N CYS A 9 39.35 -30.90 22.52
CA CYS A 9 38.13 -31.59 22.13
C CYS A 9 36.87 -30.84 22.59
N LEU A 10 36.88 -30.26 23.80
CA LEU A 10 35.77 -29.45 24.33
C LEU A 10 35.60 -28.14 23.55
N ILE A 11 36.68 -27.49 23.14
CA ILE A 11 36.63 -26.28 22.32
C ILE A 11 36.02 -26.60 20.95
N VAL A 12 36.47 -27.67 20.28
CA VAL A 12 35.91 -28.07 18.98
C VAL A 12 34.43 -28.45 19.10
N LEU A 13 34.01 -29.12 20.18
CA LEU A 13 32.60 -29.45 20.42
C LEU A 13 31.73 -28.21 20.63
N SER A 14 32.27 -27.15 21.26
CA SER A 14 31.56 -25.88 21.46
C SER A 14 31.44 -25.02 20.21
N LEU A 15 32.31 -25.20 19.20
CA LEU A 15 32.20 -24.50 17.92
C LEU A 15 31.12 -25.10 17.00
N PHE A 16 30.72 -26.35 17.20
CA PHE A 16 29.68 -27.01 16.39
C PHE A 16 28.25 -26.79 16.91
N SER A 17 28.07 -26.29 18.14
CA SER A 17 26.75 -26.02 18.72
C SER A 17 26.17 -24.65 18.34
N VAL A 18 26.90 -23.81 17.61
CA VAL A 18 26.46 -22.45 17.22
C VAL A 18 25.85 -22.37 15.80
N THR A 19 25.82 -23.47 15.04
CA THR A 19 25.31 -23.47 13.65
C THR A 19 23.90 -24.06 13.50
N ALA A 20 23.20 -24.35 14.61
CA ALA A 20 21.87 -24.98 14.58
C ALA A 20 20.71 -24.05 14.99
N CYS A 21 20.88 -22.73 14.91
CA CYS A 21 19.72 -21.85 14.72
C CYS A 21 19.35 -21.83 13.24
N SER A 22 18.97 -22.98 12.69
CA SER A 22 18.12 -22.99 11.52
C SER A 22 16.82 -22.35 11.98
N SER A 23 16.57 -21.13 11.54
CA SER A 23 15.25 -20.53 11.53
C SER A 23 14.35 -21.51 10.78
N ASN A 24 13.71 -22.42 11.51
CA ASN A 24 12.44 -22.98 11.07
C ASN A 24 11.52 -21.76 11.09
N SER A 25 11.55 -21.00 9.99
CA SER A 25 10.39 -20.23 9.60
C SER A 25 9.30 -21.28 9.54
N ASP A 26 8.44 -21.30 10.57
CA ASP A 26 7.15 -21.95 10.47
C ASP A 26 6.62 -21.56 9.10
N ALA A 27 6.63 -22.52 8.19
CA ALA A 27 5.84 -22.44 6.98
C ALA A 27 4.42 -22.46 7.53
N SER A 28 3.94 -21.28 7.93
CA SER A 28 2.58 -21.10 8.40
C SER A 28 1.76 -21.63 7.24
N SER A 29 1.07 -22.74 7.49
CA SER A 29 0.08 -23.28 6.59
C SER A 29 -1.07 -22.27 6.57
N ASN A 30 -0.85 -21.10 5.98
CA ASN A 30 -1.89 -20.13 5.71
C ASN A 30 -2.72 -20.78 4.59
N PRO A 31 -3.94 -21.28 4.86
CA PRO A 31 -4.73 -21.97 3.85
C PRO A 31 -5.04 -21.05 2.65
N LEU A 32 -4.94 -19.74 2.85
CA LEU A 32 -5.15 -18.74 1.82
C LEU A 32 -3.88 -18.38 1.04
N ASN A 33 -2.70 -18.89 1.42
CA ASN A 33 -1.42 -18.60 0.78
C ASN A 33 -1.26 -17.09 0.43
N LEU A 34 -1.45 -16.24 1.45
CA LEU A 34 -1.37 -14.79 1.27
C LEU A 34 0.08 -14.35 1.13
N GLU A 35 0.33 -13.40 0.24
CA GLU A 35 1.64 -12.81 0.01
C GLU A 35 1.68 -11.41 0.60
N LYS A 36 2.83 -11.02 1.18
CA LYS A 36 3.05 -9.66 1.67
C LYS A 36 3.21 -8.70 0.50
N ALA A 37 2.47 -7.61 0.51
CA ALA A 37 2.58 -6.55 -0.48
C ALA A 37 2.18 -5.18 0.08
N ASN A 38 2.44 -4.15 -0.72
CA ASN A 38 1.97 -2.80 -0.42
C ASN A 38 0.45 -2.71 -0.64
N ARG A 39 -0.21 -2.00 0.27
CA ARG A 39 -1.59 -1.54 0.12
C ARG A 39 -1.58 -0.01 0.17
N TYR A 40 -2.12 0.58 -0.88
CA TYR A 40 -2.27 2.02 -1.03
C TYR A 40 -3.71 2.43 -0.90
N GLU A 41 -3.94 3.54 -0.18
CA GLU A 41 -5.20 4.24 -0.13
C GLU A 41 -5.00 5.64 -0.70
N LEU A 42 -5.75 5.94 -1.76
CA LEU A 42 -5.79 7.28 -2.34
C LEU A 42 -7.15 7.87 -1.98
N LEU A 43 -7.12 8.99 -1.26
CA LEU A 43 -8.31 9.80 -0.95
C LEU A 43 -8.27 11.02 -1.86
N ILE A 44 -9.16 11.06 -2.83
CA ILE A 44 -9.17 12.07 -3.90
C ILE A 44 -10.36 12.99 -3.69
N GLY A 45 -10.07 14.21 -3.23
CA GLY A 45 -11.08 15.25 -3.08
C GLY A 45 -11.55 15.74 -4.45
N LEU A 46 -12.87 15.88 -4.64
CA LEU A 46 -13.45 16.31 -5.92
C LEU A 46 -13.57 17.83 -6.08
N ASN A 47 -13.23 18.62 -5.07
CA ASN A 47 -13.12 20.05 -5.25
C ASN A 47 -11.85 20.36 -6.05
N ASP A 48 -12.03 21.16 -7.10
CA ASP A 48 -10.93 21.65 -7.92
C ASP A 48 -9.94 22.44 -7.06
N ALA A 49 -8.65 22.12 -7.19
CA ALA A 49 -7.59 22.61 -6.32
C ALA A 49 -7.40 24.13 -6.37
N THR A 50 -7.89 24.78 -7.44
CA THR A 50 -7.78 26.23 -7.62
C THR A 50 -9.00 26.95 -7.07
N THR A 51 -10.20 26.44 -7.36
CA THR A 51 -11.47 27.11 -7.06
C THR A 51 -12.09 26.68 -5.72
N GLY A 52 -11.65 25.54 -5.18
CA GLY A 52 -12.19 24.96 -3.96
C GLY A 52 -13.63 24.46 -4.11
N LYS A 53 -14.09 24.21 -5.35
CA LYS A 53 -15.45 23.75 -5.65
C LYS A 53 -15.42 22.56 -6.59
N GLN A 54 -16.39 21.67 -6.44
CA GLN A 54 -16.56 20.57 -7.37
C GLN A 54 -17.00 21.08 -8.74
N ILE A 55 -16.15 20.87 -9.76
CA ILE A 55 -16.41 21.23 -11.16
C ILE A 55 -16.96 20.02 -11.92
N LEU A 56 -16.44 18.83 -11.64
CA LEU A 56 -16.83 17.58 -12.28
C LEU A 56 -17.89 16.85 -11.46
N GLU A 57 -18.93 16.35 -12.13
CA GLU A 57 -19.90 15.46 -11.51
C GLU A 57 -19.21 14.21 -10.94
N THR A 58 -19.67 13.75 -9.77
CA THR A 58 -19.00 12.68 -9.00
C THR A 58 -18.80 11.40 -9.80
N GLU A 59 -19.81 10.99 -10.56
CA GLU A 59 -19.73 9.79 -11.40
C GLU A 59 -18.76 9.98 -12.59
N THR A 60 -18.72 11.16 -13.18
CA THR A 60 -17.77 11.48 -14.26
C THR A 60 -16.34 11.49 -13.74
N ALA A 61 -16.10 12.10 -12.56
CA ALA A 61 -14.80 12.09 -11.92
C ALA A 61 -14.35 10.67 -11.56
N LYS A 62 -15.26 9.85 -11.00
CA LYS A 62 -15.00 8.45 -10.67
C LYS A 62 -14.54 7.65 -11.89
N GLU A 63 -15.22 7.79 -13.03
CA GLU A 63 -14.87 7.06 -14.25
C GLU A 63 -13.52 7.51 -14.82
N ALA A 64 -13.23 8.81 -14.78
CA ALA A 64 -11.93 9.36 -15.19
C ALA A 64 -10.79 8.82 -14.30
N ILE A 65 -10.95 8.93 -12.97
CA ILE A 65 -9.98 8.44 -11.99
C ILE A 65 -9.76 6.93 -12.14
N LYS A 66 -10.85 6.15 -12.30
CA LYS A 66 -10.77 4.70 -12.52
C LYS A 66 -9.92 4.38 -13.73
N LYS A 67 -10.12 5.10 -14.85
CA LYS A 67 -9.35 4.91 -16.06
C LYS A 67 -7.87 5.20 -15.82
N THR A 68 -7.54 6.36 -15.24
CA THR A 68 -6.15 6.75 -14.92
C THR A 68 -5.45 5.72 -14.03
N ILE A 69 -6.14 5.20 -13.01
CA ILE A 69 -5.57 4.19 -12.13
C ILE A 69 -5.29 2.88 -12.89
N LEU A 70 -6.26 2.38 -13.65
CA LEU A 70 -6.14 1.10 -14.37
C LEU A 70 -5.13 1.11 -15.53
N GLU A 71 -4.64 2.29 -15.95
CA GLU A 71 -3.53 2.40 -16.90
C GLU A 71 -2.17 2.04 -16.27
N SER A 72 -2.05 2.09 -14.93
CA SER A 72 -0.80 1.85 -14.21
C SER A 72 -0.84 0.66 -13.26
N VAL A 73 -2.03 0.15 -12.90
CA VAL A 73 -2.17 -1.01 -11.98
C VAL A 73 -3.22 -2.01 -12.45
N SER A 74 -3.14 -3.24 -11.97
CA SER A 74 -4.03 -4.33 -12.40
C SER A 74 -5.45 -4.27 -11.81
N GLY A 75 -5.69 -3.43 -10.80
CA GLY A 75 -7.00 -3.34 -10.17
C GLY A 75 -7.08 -2.28 -9.08
N VAL A 76 -8.31 -1.83 -8.82
CA VAL A 76 -8.64 -0.86 -7.78
C VAL A 76 -10.04 -1.14 -7.23
N THR A 77 -10.22 -0.98 -5.93
CA THR A 77 -11.53 -0.90 -5.30
C THR A 77 -11.86 0.57 -5.05
N ILE A 78 -13.01 1.03 -5.54
CA ILE A 78 -13.43 2.43 -5.44
C ILE A 78 -14.68 2.53 -4.58
N THR A 79 -14.68 3.47 -3.64
CA THR A 79 -15.87 3.88 -2.89
C THR A 79 -16.01 5.40 -2.95
N ILE A 80 -17.26 5.88 -2.88
CA ILE A 80 -17.56 7.30 -2.78
C ILE A 80 -17.86 7.60 -1.32
N SER A 81 -17.28 8.67 -0.80
CA SER A 81 -17.53 9.15 0.55
C SER A 81 -17.71 10.67 0.55
N ASN A 82 -18.13 11.21 1.69
CA ASN A 82 -18.23 12.63 1.93
C ASN A 82 -17.25 13.01 3.03
N GLY A 83 -16.45 14.03 2.78
CA GLY A 83 -15.58 14.67 3.75
C GLY A 83 -16.03 16.09 4.05
N SER A 84 -15.66 16.60 5.22
CA SER A 84 -15.83 18.00 5.57
C SER A 84 -14.56 18.49 6.27
N TYR A 85 -14.09 19.68 5.92
CA TYR A 85 -12.92 20.30 6.53
C TYR A 85 -13.07 21.80 6.67
N TYR A 86 -12.24 22.41 7.52
CA TYR A 86 -12.24 23.85 7.72
C TYR A 86 -11.31 24.56 6.72
N VAL A 87 -11.82 25.62 6.10
CA VAL A 87 -11.03 26.62 5.40
C VAL A 87 -11.25 27.95 6.10
N GLY A 88 -10.31 28.32 6.99
CA GLY A 88 -10.50 29.43 7.91
C GLY A 88 -11.67 29.16 8.87
N ALA A 89 -12.73 29.98 8.79
CA ALA A 89 -13.94 29.84 9.61
C ALA A 89 -15.08 29.09 8.90
N LEU A 90 -14.89 28.68 7.65
CA LEU A 90 -15.93 28.01 6.84
C LEU A 90 -15.73 26.50 6.88
N ILE A 91 -16.84 25.77 6.99
CA ILE A 91 -16.87 24.33 6.72
C ILE A 91 -17.06 24.15 5.22
N VAL A 92 -16.18 23.37 4.61
CA VAL A 92 -16.25 22.96 3.21
C VAL A 92 -16.59 21.49 3.19
N ASP A 93 -17.68 21.16 2.51
CA ASP A 93 -18.06 19.79 2.21
C ASP A 93 -17.46 19.37 0.87
N GLU A 94 -17.07 18.10 0.77
CA GLU A 94 -16.40 17.56 -0.40
C GLU A 94 -16.80 16.10 -0.62
N ASN A 95 -17.18 15.77 -1.86
CA ASN A 95 -17.22 14.37 -2.26
C ASN A 95 -15.77 13.87 -2.43
N THR A 96 -15.47 12.71 -1.87
CA THR A 96 -14.14 12.09 -1.95
C THR A 96 -14.24 10.71 -2.57
N ILE A 97 -13.39 10.45 -3.56
CA ILE A 97 -13.21 9.13 -4.16
C ILE A 97 -12.10 8.41 -3.41
N ASN A 98 -12.44 7.30 -2.75
CA ASN A 98 -11.49 6.49 -2.00
C ASN A 98 -11.10 5.28 -2.85
N CYS A 99 -9.83 5.16 -3.17
CA CYS A 99 -9.28 4.08 -3.98
C CYS A 99 -8.36 3.21 -3.13
N ILE A 100 -8.62 1.92 -3.09
CA ILE A 100 -7.74 0.92 -2.47
C ILE A 100 -7.05 0.12 -3.57
N ILE A 101 -5.72 0.11 -3.54
CA ILE A 101 -4.86 -0.56 -4.53
C ILE A 101 -3.91 -1.51 -3.80
N TYR A 102 -3.84 -2.75 -4.26
CA TYR A 102 -2.94 -3.78 -3.72
C TYR A 102 -1.85 -4.11 -4.72
N GLY A 103 -0.62 -4.32 -4.23
CA GLY A 103 0.49 -4.83 -5.02
C GLY A 103 1.13 -3.83 -5.99
N ALA A 104 0.77 -2.54 -5.91
CA ALA A 104 1.45 -1.49 -6.65
C ALA A 104 2.79 -1.12 -6.03
N ASP A 105 3.72 -0.66 -6.86
CA ASP A 105 4.96 -0.01 -6.41
C ASP A 105 4.79 1.51 -6.28
N ASP A 106 5.77 2.14 -5.65
CA ASP A 106 5.75 3.58 -5.35
C ASP A 106 5.81 4.43 -6.62
N GLU A 107 6.42 3.92 -7.69
CA GLU A 107 6.53 4.60 -8.98
C GLU A 107 5.16 4.68 -9.68
N ALA A 108 4.43 3.56 -9.74
CA ALA A 108 3.08 3.50 -10.29
C ALA A 108 2.13 4.43 -9.53
N ILE A 109 2.19 4.44 -8.19
CA ILE A 109 1.34 5.33 -7.39
C ILE A 109 1.70 6.79 -7.60
N ASN A 110 2.99 7.14 -7.64
CA ASN A 110 3.41 8.52 -7.92
C ASN A 110 2.93 8.98 -9.31
N LYS A 111 3.04 8.12 -10.32
CA LYS A 111 2.53 8.41 -11.67
C LYS A 111 1.02 8.67 -11.66
N ILE A 112 0.23 7.81 -11.02
CA ILE A 112 -1.23 7.98 -10.87
C ILE A 112 -1.56 9.33 -10.22
N VAL A 113 -0.86 9.69 -9.13
CA VAL A 113 -1.09 10.97 -8.44
C VAL A 113 -0.78 12.15 -9.35
N GLN A 114 0.34 12.12 -10.07
CA GLN A 114 0.71 13.17 -11.01
C GLN A 114 -0.32 13.32 -12.14
N GLU A 115 -0.82 12.22 -12.67
CA GLU A 115 -1.84 12.24 -13.72
C GLU A 115 -3.17 12.80 -13.21
N ILE A 116 -3.63 12.39 -12.02
CA ILE A 116 -4.86 12.93 -11.43
C ILE A 116 -4.72 14.44 -11.16
N ASN A 117 -3.61 14.86 -10.53
CA ASN A 117 -3.37 16.27 -10.23
C ASN A 117 -3.29 17.13 -11.50
N SER A 118 -2.62 16.66 -12.55
CA SER A 118 -2.41 17.45 -13.77
C SER A 118 -3.60 17.44 -14.73
N GLN A 119 -4.32 16.31 -14.84
CA GLN A 119 -5.43 16.17 -15.79
C GLN A 119 -6.76 16.63 -15.21
N LEU A 120 -6.98 16.43 -13.90
CA LEU A 120 -8.26 16.73 -13.26
C LEU A 120 -8.18 17.91 -12.30
N ASN A 121 -6.98 18.45 -12.03
CA ASN A 121 -6.74 19.52 -11.06
C ASN A 121 -7.34 19.22 -9.67
N LEU A 122 -7.21 17.98 -9.22
CA LEU A 122 -7.69 17.51 -7.92
C LEU A 122 -6.54 17.31 -6.94
N THR A 123 -6.86 17.23 -5.64
CA THR A 123 -5.88 16.90 -4.60
C THR A 123 -6.00 15.43 -4.21
N VAL A 124 -4.85 14.76 -4.05
CA VAL A 124 -4.79 13.35 -3.65
C VAL A 124 -3.99 13.20 -2.36
N LEU A 125 -4.61 12.62 -1.33
CA LEU A 125 -3.89 12.11 -0.15
C LEU A 125 -3.55 10.64 -0.38
N VAL A 126 -2.30 10.27 -0.11
CA VAL A 126 -1.81 8.89 -0.23
C VAL A 126 -1.45 8.34 1.14
N ALA A 127 -2.01 7.20 1.50
CA ALA A 127 -1.57 6.40 2.64
C ALA A 127 -1.02 5.06 2.15
N LYS A 128 0.10 4.63 2.73
CA LYS A 128 0.76 3.35 2.44
C LYS A 128 0.75 2.49 3.69
N SER A 129 0.36 1.23 3.51
CA SER A 129 0.41 0.19 4.53
C SER A 129 0.95 -1.11 3.92
N THR A 130 1.39 -2.04 4.76
CA THR A 130 1.66 -3.41 4.33
C THR A 130 0.40 -4.25 4.54
N SER A 131 0.05 -5.08 3.56
CA SER A 131 -1.06 -6.02 3.64
C SER A 131 -0.60 -7.40 3.19
N GLU A 132 -1.25 -8.44 3.71
CA GLU A 132 -1.17 -9.78 3.16
C GLU A 132 -2.36 -9.98 2.23
N TYR A 133 -2.13 -10.31 0.96
CA TYR A 133 -3.19 -10.51 -0.02
C TYR A 133 -2.85 -11.64 -0.99
N ARG A 134 -3.87 -12.18 -1.66
CA ARG A 134 -3.70 -13.11 -2.78
C ARG A 134 -4.62 -12.68 -3.91
N LEU A 135 -4.06 -12.44 -5.08
CA LEU A 135 -4.86 -12.26 -6.29
C LEU A 135 -5.51 -13.60 -6.64
N ILE A 136 -6.83 -13.70 -6.49
CA ILE A 136 -7.57 -14.86 -6.97
C ILE A 136 -7.77 -14.70 -8.48
N LYS A 137 -7.04 -15.49 -9.26
CA LYS A 137 -7.25 -15.60 -10.71
C LYS A 137 -8.42 -16.55 -10.97
N PRO A 138 -9.27 -16.28 -11.98
CA PRO A 138 -10.30 -17.22 -12.42
C PRO A 138 -9.71 -18.55 -12.89
#